data_AF-A0A3D5HUW8-F1
#
_entry.id   AF-A0A3D5HUW8-F1
#
_cell.length_a   1.000
_cell.length_b   1.000
_cell.length_c   1.000
_cell.angle_alpha   90.00
_cell.angle_beta   90.00
_cell.angle_gamma   90.00
#
_symmetry.space_group_name_H-M   'P 1'
#
loop_
_entity.id
_entity.type
_entity.pdbx_description
1 polymer ?
#
loop_
_entity_poly.entity_id
_entity_poly.type
_entity_poly.pdbx_seq_one_letter_code
_entity_poly.pdbx_strand_id
1 'polypeptide(L)' 'GKRYRRQDAIGTPYCVTVDFDSLEDGTVTLRDRDTLLQKRVHIDQLLAEVADSVSMSNLLEKL' A
#
# COMPACT_ATOMS: atom_id res chain seq x y z
N GLY A 1 -6.40 -10.08 11.34
CA GLY A 1 -5.16 -10.64 11.95
C GLY A 1 -4.40 -11.62 11.06
N LYS A 2 -5.03 -12.72 10.60
CA LYS A 2 -4.33 -13.83 9.91
C LYS A 2 -3.89 -13.54 8.46
N ARG A 3 -4.55 -12.60 7.76
CA ARG A 3 -4.21 -12.20 6.37
C ARG A 3 -2.99 -11.27 6.28
N TYR A 4 -2.85 -10.33 7.22
CA TYR A 4 -1.68 -9.43 7.28
C TYR A 4 -0.37 -10.19 7.50
N ARG A 5 -0.34 -11.18 8.41
CA ARG A 5 0.87 -12.00 8.60
C ARG A 5 1.31 -12.76 7.35
N ARG A 6 0.38 -13.10 6.44
CA ARG A 6 0.74 -13.73 5.16
C ARG A 6 1.35 -12.71 4.20
N GLN A 7 0.81 -11.49 4.15
CA GLN A 7 1.38 -10.40 3.36
C GLN A 7 2.77 -10.00 3.86
N ASP A 8 2.94 -9.83 5.17
CA ASP A 8 4.24 -9.52 5.79
C ASP A 8 5.28 -10.63 5.52
N ALA A 9 4.86 -11.90 5.45
CA ALA A 9 5.73 -13.03 5.13
C ALA A 9 6.03 -13.21 3.63
N ILE A 10 5.17 -12.71 2.74
CA ILE A 10 5.38 -12.71 1.28
C ILE A 10 6.37 -11.60 0.88
N GLY A 11 6.60 -10.63 1.77
CA GLY A 11 7.55 -9.54 1.55
C GLY A 11 6.98 -8.41 0.71
N THR A 12 5.66 -8.31 0.56
CA THR A 12 5.03 -7.14 -0.07
C THR A 12 5.37 -5.88 0.74
N PRO A 13 6.08 -4.89 0.15
CA PRO A 13 6.48 -3.68 0.87
C PRO A 13 5.26 -2.79 1.20
N TYR A 14 4.23 -2.82 0.35
CA TYR A 14 3.00 -2.05 0.53
C TYR A 14 1.76 -2.92 0.36
N CYS A 15 0.76 -2.70 1.22
CA CYS A 15 -0.53 -3.37 1.22
C CYS A 15 -1.65 -2.35 1.02
N VAL A 16 -2.41 -2.46 -0.07
CA VAL A 16 -3.60 -1.64 -0.32
C VAL A 16 -4.84 -2.39 0.15
N THR A 17 -5.63 -1.75 1.00
CA THR A 17 -6.91 -2.24 1.49
C THR A 17 -8.03 -1.42 0.83
N VAL A 18 -8.92 -2.13 0.15
CA VAL A 18 -10.13 -1.57 -0.48
C VAL A 18 -11.32 -2.10 0.30
N ASP A 19 -12.04 -1.21 0.96
CA ASP A 19 -13.25 -1.53 1.74
C ASP A 19 -14.50 -1.06 0.97
N PHE A 20 -15.71 -1.35 1.48
CA PHE A 20 -16.94 -0.93 0.80
C PHE A 20 -17.09 0.61 0.74
N ASP A 21 -16.61 1.31 1.77
CA ASP A 21 -16.56 2.78 1.80
C ASP A 21 -15.65 3.35 0.69
N SER A 22 -14.69 2.56 0.18
CA SER A 22 -13.85 2.96 -0.95
C SER A 22 -14.63 3.11 -2.24
N LEU A 23 -15.76 2.41 -2.38
CA LEU A 23 -16.60 2.47 -3.57
C LEU A 23 -17.46 3.75 -3.60
N GLU A 24 -17.85 4.25 -2.42
CA GLU A 24 -18.68 5.46 -2.28
C GLU A 24 -17.81 6.74 -2.23
N ASP A 25 -16.71 6.73 -1.46
CA ASP A 25 -15.85 7.90 -1.27
C ASP A 25 -14.62 7.95 -2.20
N GLY A 26 -14.36 6.88 -2.95
CA GLY A 26 -13.18 6.80 -3.83
C GLY A 26 -11.86 6.85 -3.07
N THR A 27 -11.84 6.45 -1.79
CA THR A 27 -10.65 6.46 -0.93
C THR A 27 -10.25 5.05 -0.51
N VAL A 28 -8.96 4.77 -0.54
CA VAL A 28 -8.36 3.46 -0.28
C VAL A 28 -7.32 3.60 0.82
N THR A 29 -7.13 2.55 1.61
CA THR A 29 -6.20 2.59 2.74
C THR A 29 -4.91 1.89 2.34
N LEU A 30 -3.81 2.62 2.27
CA LEU A 30 -2.49 2.12 1.99
C LEU A 30 -1.74 1.88 3.30
N ARG A 31 -1.23 0.67 3.48
CA ARG A 31 -0.44 0.25 4.63
C ARG A 31 0.98 -0.08 4.20
N ASP A 32 1.94 0.55 4.83
CA ASP A 32 3.36 0.31 4.63
C ASP A 32 3.83 -0.78 5.60
N ARG A 33 4.54 -1.78 5.09
CA ARG A 33 5.06 -2.89 5.89
C ARG A 33 6.30 -2.49 6.69
N ASP A 34 7.14 -1.62 6.16
CA ASP A 34 8.39 -1.22 6.81
C ASP A 34 8.14 -0.21 7.93
N THR A 35 7.21 0.73 7.72
CA THR A 35 6.86 1.74 8.73
C THR A 35 5.68 1.36 9.63
N LEU A 36 4.91 0.33 9.26
CA LEU A 36 3.65 -0.08 9.92
C LEU A 36 2.56 0.99 9.92
N LEU A 37 2.71 2.07 9.16
CA LEU A 37 1.77 3.17 9.06
C LEU A 37 0.61 2.84 8.12
N GLN A 38 -0.56 3.40 8.41
CA GLN A 38 -1.76 3.33 7.58
C GLN A 38 -2.13 4.75 7.15
N LYS A 39 -2.23 4.97 5.85
CA LYS A 39 -2.63 6.26 5.25
C LYS A 39 -3.85 6.03 4.37
N ARG A 40 -4.85 6.89 4.48
CA ARG A 40 -6.01 6.89 3.57
C ARG A 40 -5.72 7.85 2.43
N VAL A 41 -5.79 7.38 1.20
CA VAL A 41 -5.47 8.14 -0.02
C VAL A 41 -6.59 7.97 -1.03
N HIS A 42 -6.80 8.97 -1.89
CA HIS A 42 -7.74 8.84 -2.99
C HIS A 42 -7.22 7.87 -4.04
N ILE A 43 -8.12 7.15 -4.70
CA ILE A 43 -7.79 6.22 -5.79
C ILE A 43 -7.00 6.90 -6.91
N ASP A 44 -7.30 8.17 -7.19
CA ASP A 44 -6.60 8.96 -8.22
C ASP A 44 -5.11 9.16 -7.89
N GLN A 45 -4.78 9.28 -6.60
CA GLN A 45 -3.40 9.42 -6.12
C GLN A 45 -2.74 8.08 -5.81
N LEU A 46 -3.53 7.02 -5.60
CA LEU A 46 -3.02 5.68 -5.30
C LEU A 46 -2.09 5.19 -6.41
N LEU A 47 -2.46 5.38 -7.68
CA LEU A 47 -1.67 4.85 -8.79
C LEU A 47 -0.27 5.51 -8.85
N ALA A 48 -0.20 6.81 -8.57
CA ALA A 48 1.06 7.54 -8.48
C ALA A 48 1.88 7.10 -7.25
N GLU A 49 1.27 7.02 -6.06
CA GLU A 49 1.98 6.61 -4.83
C GLU A 49 2.49 5.16 -4.91
N VAL A 50 1.70 4.23 -5.45
CA VAL A 50 2.10 2.84 -5.62
C VAL A 50 3.16 2.69 -6.72
N ALA A 51 3.05 3.42 -7.83
CA ALA A 51 4.07 3.40 -8.88
C ALA A 51 5.42 3.93 -8.37
N ASP A 52 5.43 5.03 -7.62
CA ASP A 52 6.66 5.58 -7.04
C ASP A 52 7.28 4.64 -6.00
N SER A 53 6.45 4.05 -5.16
CA SER A 53 6.92 3.21 -4.05
C SER A 53 7.34 1.79 -4.47
N VAL A 54 6.75 1.25 -5.54
CA VAL A 54 7.07 -0.08 -6.10
C VAL A 54 8.06 0.02 -7.26
N SER A 55 8.36 1.24 -7.74
CA SER A 55 9.39 1.49 -8.75
C SER A 55 10.69 0.78 -8.37
N MET A 56 11.12 -0.14 -9.23
CA MET A 56 12.36 -0.90 -9.07
C MET A 56 13.56 0.02 -8.88
N SER A 57 13.52 1.23 -9.46
CA SER A 57 14.55 2.26 -9.31
C SER A 57 14.67 2.73 -7.85
N ASN A 58 13.55 3.07 -7.19
CA ASN A 58 13.55 3.52 -5.80
C ASN A 58 13.83 2.37 -4.80
N LEU A 59 13.40 1.16 -5.15
CA LEU A 59 13.65 -0.05 -4.37
C LEU A 59 15.13 -0.46 -4.39
N LEU A 60 15.81 -0.25 -5.53
CA LEU A 60 17.25 -0.51 -5.68
C LEU A 60 18.12 0.62 -5.11
N GLU A 61 17.66 1.88 -5.10
CA GLU A 61 18.38 2.98 -4.43
C GLU A 61 18.45 2.84 -2.90
N LYS A 62 17.52 2.08 -2.30
CA LYS A 62 17.48 1.81 -0.85
C LYS A 62 18.28 0.56 -0.43
N LEU A 63 18.84 -0.19 -1.38
CA LEU A 63 19.71 -1.36 -1.13
C LEU A 63 21.18 -0.94 -1.08
#